data_AF-A0A2N6B6K0-F1
#
_entry.id   AF-A0A2N6B6K0-F1
#
_cell.length_a   1.000
_cell.length_b   1.000
_cell.length_c   1.000
_cell.angle_alpha   90.00
_cell.angle_beta   90.00
_cell.angle_gamma   90.00
#
_symmetry.space_group_name_H-M   'P 1'
#
loop_
_entity.id
_entity.type
_entity.pdbx_description
1 polymer ?
#
loop_
_entity_poly.entity_id
_entity_poly.type
_entity_poly.pdbx_seq_one_letter_code
_entity_poly.pdbx_strand_id
1 'polypeptide(L)'
;MSFSWGPTKKCFDSKSPPISMRGVPKGTAKLRFRMIDQDAPNYPHGGGTVKWTGKGSLPYGAFRYKGPCPPRPHTYQITVEALDKSNKVLAKARAKRRFP
;
A
#
# COMPACT_ATOMS: atom_id res chain seq x y z
N MET A 1 9.18 4.80 -1.96
CA MET A 1 7.88 4.84 -1.26
C MET A 1 8.12 4.44 0.19
N SER A 2 7.38 5.03 1.12
CA SER A 2 7.44 4.67 2.55
C SER A 2 6.04 4.75 3.16
N PHE A 3 5.82 4.05 4.27
CA PHE A 3 4.59 4.15 5.04
C PHE A 3 4.87 3.93 6.54
N SER A 4 3.92 4.39 7.34
CA SER A 4 3.79 4.14 8.78
C SER A 4 2.37 3.66 9.05
N TRP A 5 2.16 2.89 10.11
CA TRP A 5 0.80 2.48 10.51
C TRP A 5 -0.09 3.67 10.86
N GLY A 6 0.47 4.75 11.41
CA GLY A 6 -0.30 5.95 11.74
C GLY A 6 -1.52 5.59 12.60
N PRO A 7 -2.75 5.93 12.19
CA PRO A 7 -3.97 5.62 12.94
C PRO A 7 -4.54 4.20 12.71
N THR A 8 -3.80 3.30 12.04
CA THR A 8 -4.25 1.92 11.79
C THR A 8 -4.61 1.21 13.09
N LYS A 9 -5.87 0.77 13.19
CA LYS A 9 -6.34 -0.01 14.33
C LYS A 9 -5.94 -1.47 14.19
N LYS A 10 -5.73 -2.13 15.33
CA LYS A 10 -5.55 -3.59 15.37
C LYS A 10 -6.83 -4.28 14.93
N CYS A 11 -6.65 -5.34 14.15
CA CYS A 11 -7.70 -6.24 13.66
C CYS A 11 -8.67 -5.62 12.66
N PHE A 12 -8.37 -5.90 11.38
CA PHE A 12 -9.27 -5.70 10.24
C PHE A 12 -9.74 -4.26 10.01
N ASP A 13 -8.94 -3.27 10.40
CA ASP A 13 -9.19 -1.89 9.96
C ASP A 13 -9.31 -1.86 8.43
N SER A 14 -10.39 -1.26 7.93
CA SER A 14 -10.68 -1.19 6.50
C SER A 14 -9.93 -0.06 5.80
N LYS A 15 -9.26 0.81 6.56
CA LYS A 15 -8.51 1.96 6.04
C LYS A 15 -7.03 1.62 5.91
N SER A 16 -6.54 1.67 4.67
CA SER A 16 -5.11 1.51 4.36
C SER A 16 -4.24 2.57 5.06
N PRO A 17 -3.01 2.25 5.47
CA PRO A 17 -2.13 3.21 6.15
C PRO A 17 -1.80 4.40 5.25
N PRO A 18 -1.46 5.58 5.82
CA PRO A 18 -0.95 6.70 5.04
C PRO A 18 0.37 6.32 4.35
N ILE A 19 0.51 6.71 3.07
CA ILE A 19 1.68 6.37 2.25
C ILE A 19 2.33 7.63 1.72
N SER A 20 3.67 7.69 1.79
CA SER A 20 4.47 8.75 1.18
C SER A 20 5.18 8.25 -0.08
N MET A 21 5.05 9.04 -1.15
CA MET A 21 5.58 8.78 -2.48
C MET A 21 6.64 9.82 -2.84
N ARG A 22 7.76 9.36 -3.39
CA ARG A 22 8.86 10.18 -3.90
C ARG A 22 9.36 9.55 -5.19
N GLY A 23 9.88 10.37 -6.11
CA GLY A 23 10.43 9.89 -7.38
C GLY A 23 9.41 9.14 -8.25
N VAL A 24 8.14 9.58 -8.26
CA VAL A 24 7.12 8.96 -9.11
C VAL A 24 7.42 9.32 -10.57
N PRO A 25 7.58 8.34 -11.50
CA PRO A 25 7.95 8.63 -12.87
C PRO A 25 6.97 9.55 -13.59
N LYS A 26 7.48 10.39 -14.49
CA LYS A 26 6.66 11.18 -15.41
C LYS A 26 5.77 10.24 -16.24
N GLY A 27 4.53 10.66 -16.48
CA GLY A 27 3.54 9.84 -17.19
C GLY A 27 2.74 8.89 -16.30
N THR A 28 3.06 8.77 -15.00
CA THR A 28 2.22 8.02 -14.05
C THR A 28 0.82 8.62 -13.98
N ALA A 29 -0.19 7.83 -14.28
CA ALA A 29 -1.61 8.18 -14.19
C ALA A 29 -2.31 7.47 -13.02
N LYS A 30 -1.83 6.28 -12.64
CA LYS A 30 -2.43 5.47 -11.58
C LYS A 30 -1.35 4.82 -10.72
N LEU A 31 -1.71 4.51 -9.48
CA LEU A 31 -0.89 3.71 -8.57
C LEU A 31 -1.66 2.44 -8.21
N ARG A 32 -1.05 1.26 -8.41
CA ARG A 32 -1.62 -0.04 -8.04
C ARG A 32 -0.93 -0.57 -6.80
N PHE A 33 -1.70 -0.74 -5.73
CA PHE A 33 -1.24 -1.21 -4.43
C PHE A 33 -1.62 -2.67 -4.20
N ARG A 34 -0.74 -3.37 -3.49
CA ARG A 34 -1.00 -4.69 -2.91
C ARG A 34 -0.25 -4.82 -1.59
N MET A 35 -0.89 -5.40 -0.58
CA MET A 35 -0.23 -5.78 0.66
C MET A 35 -0.14 -7.30 0.76
N ILE A 36 1.00 -7.78 1.25
CA ILE A 36 1.24 -9.19 1.57
C ILE A 36 1.77 -9.24 3.01
N ASP A 37 1.19 -10.13 3.81
CA ASP A 37 1.78 -10.58 5.07
C ASP A 37 2.86 -11.60 4.74
N GLN A 38 4.11 -11.33 5.08
CA GLN A 38 5.21 -12.24 4.77
C GLN A 38 5.16 -13.53 5.61
N ASP A 39 4.47 -13.49 6.76
CA ASP A 39 4.28 -14.61 7.67
C ASP A 39 2.97 -15.38 7.37
N ALA A 40 2.04 -14.76 6.62
CA ALA A 40 0.78 -15.37 6.16
C ALA A 40 0.45 -14.96 4.71
N PRO A 41 1.23 -15.39 3.71
CA PRO A 41 1.21 -14.81 2.35
C PRO A 41 -0.09 -15.00 1.57
N ASN A 42 -0.90 -15.98 1.97
CA ASN A 42 -2.18 -16.29 1.34
C ASN A 42 -3.35 -15.47 1.92
N TYR A 43 -3.12 -14.70 2.99
CA TYR A 43 -4.17 -13.89 3.59
C TYR A 43 -4.46 -12.64 2.73
N PRO A 44 -5.73 -12.40 2.33
CA PRO A 44 -6.06 -11.32 1.41
C PRO A 44 -6.18 -9.97 2.13
N HIS A 45 -5.05 -9.27 2.29
CA HIS A 45 -5.01 -7.90 2.85
C HIS A 45 -5.57 -6.80 1.93
N GLY A 46 -5.99 -7.16 0.72
CA GLY A 46 -6.52 -6.23 -0.26
C GLY A 46 -5.43 -5.51 -1.06
N GLY A 47 -5.71 -4.26 -1.42
CA GLY A 47 -5.03 -3.52 -2.47
C GLY A 47 -6.04 -2.92 -3.45
N GLY A 48 -5.52 -2.25 -4.47
CA GLY A 48 -6.35 -1.61 -5.48
C GLY A 48 -5.58 -0.58 -6.29
N THR A 49 -6.24 -0.05 -7.32
CA THR A 49 -5.68 0.98 -8.18
C THR A 49 -6.35 2.32 -7.88
N VAL A 50 -5.55 3.35 -7.66
CA VAL A 50 -6.02 4.72 -7.40
C VAL A 50 -5.45 5.68 -8.43
N LYS A 51 -6.16 6.77 -8.70
CA LYS A 51 -5.67 7.84 -9.58
C LYS A 51 -4.48 8.55 -8.91
N TRP A 52 -3.41 8.75 -9.66
CA TRP A 52 -2.29 9.58 -9.22
C TRP A 52 -2.62 11.05 -9.44
N THR A 53 -2.56 11.85 -8.38
CA THR A 53 -2.90 13.29 -8.41
C THR A 53 -1.66 14.18 -8.40
N GLY A 54 -0.46 13.60 -8.46
CA GLY A 54 0.80 14.34 -8.33
C GLY A 54 1.19 14.69 -6.90
N LYS A 55 0.28 14.53 -5.91
CA LYS A 55 0.57 14.78 -4.50
C LYS A 55 1.45 13.68 -3.93
N GLY A 56 2.58 14.05 -3.31
CA GLY A 56 3.56 13.12 -2.73
C GLY A 56 3.06 12.24 -1.57
N SER A 57 1.78 12.24 -1.25
CA SER A 57 1.19 11.42 -0.19
C SER A 57 -0.19 10.90 -0.56
N LEU A 58 -0.53 9.72 -0.05
CA LEU A 58 -1.87 9.17 -0.04
C LEU A 58 -2.40 9.16 1.39
N PRO A 59 -3.65 9.61 1.62
CA PRO A 59 -4.23 9.68 2.93
C PRO A 59 -4.54 8.29 3.51
N TYR A 60 -4.87 8.28 4.80
CA TYR A 60 -5.42 7.11 5.46
C TYR A 60 -6.73 6.65 4.77
N GLY A 61 -6.82 5.38 4.40
CA GLY A 61 -7.96 4.82 3.69
C GLY A 61 -7.97 5.05 2.18
N ALA A 62 -6.83 5.35 1.55
CA ALA A 62 -6.76 5.65 0.13
C ALA A 62 -7.17 4.51 -0.82
N PHE A 63 -7.08 3.25 -0.39
CA PHE A 63 -7.44 2.06 -1.18
C PHE A 63 -8.05 0.95 -0.32
N ARG A 64 -8.76 0.01 -0.97
CA ARG A 64 -9.39 -1.16 -0.34
C ARG A 64 -8.36 -1.97 0.44
N TYR A 65 -8.68 -2.25 1.69
CA TYR A 65 -7.72 -2.80 2.63
C TYR A 65 -8.42 -3.67 3.67
N LYS A 66 -7.72 -4.70 4.12
CA LYS A 66 -8.08 -5.48 5.30
C LYS A 66 -6.88 -5.52 6.23
N GLY A 67 -6.96 -4.78 7.34
CA GLY A 67 -5.84 -4.57 8.24
C GLY A 67 -5.33 -5.84 8.93
N PRO A 68 -4.05 -5.83 9.37
CA PRO A 68 -3.45 -6.88 10.18
C PRO A 68 -4.29 -7.26 11.40
N CYS A 69 -4.42 -8.56 11.64
CA CYS A 69 -4.90 -9.13 12.90
C CYS A 69 -4.06 -10.35 13.28
N PRO A 70 -2.73 -10.24 13.38
CA PRO A 70 -1.91 -11.42 13.59
C PRO A 70 -1.90 -11.82 15.08
N PRO A 71 -1.74 -13.12 15.40
CA PRO A 71 -1.66 -13.61 16.78
C PRO A 71 -0.32 -13.25 17.46
N ARG A 72 0.72 -12.97 16.66
CA ARG A 72 2.06 -12.50 17.06
C ARG A 72 2.54 -11.44 16.07
N PRO A 73 3.57 -10.64 16.35
CA PRO A 73 4.01 -9.61 15.41
C PRO A 73 4.51 -10.19 14.08
N HIS A 74 3.85 -9.83 12.98
CA HIS A 74 4.17 -10.24 11.61
C HIS A 74 4.85 -9.11 10.84
N THR A 75 5.44 -9.42 9.67
CA THR A 75 6.03 -8.45 8.74
C THR A 75 5.15 -8.28 7.51
N TYR A 76 4.74 -7.04 7.25
CA TYR A 76 3.88 -6.70 6.13
C TYR A 76 4.64 -5.93 5.07
N GLN A 77 4.46 -6.33 3.81
CA GLN A 77 5.03 -5.65 2.66
C GLN A 77 3.93 -5.02 1.82
N ILE A 78 3.96 -3.69 1.67
CA ILE A 78 3.16 -2.99 0.67
C ILE A 78 4.02 -2.83 -0.59
N THR A 79 3.47 -3.27 -1.72
CA THR A 79 4.00 -3.04 -3.06
C THR A 79 3.15 -1.99 -3.76
N VAL A 80 3.79 -1.05 -4.44
CA VAL A 80 3.15 -0.08 -5.33
C VAL A 80 3.75 -0.17 -6.72
N GLU A 81 2.89 -0.20 -7.73
CA GLU A 81 3.26 -0.07 -9.13
C GLU A 81 2.74 1.26 -9.67
N ALA A 82 3.63 2.04 -10.27
CA ALA A 82 3.28 3.24 -11.00
C ALA A 82 2.87 2.85 -12.42
N LEU A 83 1.66 3.23 -12.82
CA LEU A 83 1.07 2.86 -14.10
C LEU A 83 0.81 4.10 -14.95
N ASP A 84 1.00 3.99 -16.27
CA ASP A 84 0.56 5.00 -17.22
C ASP A 84 -0.97 4.90 -17.51
N LYS A 85 -1.46 5.71 -18.47
CA LYS A 85 -2.88 5.71 -18.86
C LYS A 85 -3.35 4.37 -19.44
N SER A 86 -2.46 3.62 -20.09
CA SER A 86 -2.69 2.31 -20.71
C SER A 86 -2.47 1.14 -19.74
N ASN A 87 -2.25 1.43 -18.45
CA ASN A 87 -1.93 0.47 -17.39
C ASN A 87 -0.56 -0.22 -17.54
N LYS A 88 0.35 0.31 -18.35
CA LYS A 88 1.74 -0.16 -18.42
C LYS A 88 2.46 0.21 -17.13
N VAL A 89 3.21 -0.72 -16.57
CA VAL A 89 4.05 -0.48 -15.39
C VAL A 89 5.26 0.36 -15.79
N LEU A 90 5.38 1.55 -15.19
CA LEU A 90 6.51 2.46 -15.36
C LEU A 90 7.57 2.25 -14.28
N ALA A 91 7.16 1.92 -13.06
CA ALA A 91 8.05 1.63 -11.95
C ALA A 91 7.35 0.80 -10.87
N LYS A 92 8.15 0.22 -9.99
CA LYS A 92 7.68 -0.57 -8.85
C LYS A 92 8.49 -0.23 -7.61
N ALA A 93 7.82 -0.09 -6.47
CA ALA A 93 8.46 0.10 -5.18
C ALA A 93 7.82 -0.80 -4.11
N ARG A 94 8.58 -1.09 -3.07
CA ARG A 94 8.15 -1.91 -1.93
C ARG A 94 8.58 -1.22 -0.64
N ALA A 95 7.78 -1.39 0.41
CA ALA A 95 8.15 -1.02 1.77
C ALA A 95 7.64 -2.09 2.73
N LYS A 96 8.36 -2.29 3.83
CA LYS A 96 8.04 -3.29 4.85
C LYS A 96 7.90 -2.65 6.23
N ARG A 97 6.95 -3.14 7.04
CA ARG A 97 6.78 -2.77 8.46
C ARG A 97 6.25 -3.96 9.25
N ARG A 98 6.64 -4.08 10.53
CA ARG A 98 6.06 -5.07 11.46
C ARG A 98 4.78 -4.55 12.11
N PHE A 99 3.82 -5.43 12.42
CA PHE A 99 2.58 -5.09 13.16
C PHE A 99 2.06 -6.28 14.03
N PRO A 100 1.40 -6.04 15.18
CA PRO A 100 1.44 -4.75 15.88
C PRO A 100 2.88 -4.38 16.22
#